data_AF-A0A7K4UP84-F1
#
_entry.id   AF-A0A7K4UP84-F1
#
_cell.length_a   1.000
_cell.length_b   1.000
_cell.length_c   1.000
_cell.angle_alpha   90.00
_cell.angle_beta   90.00
_cell.angle_gamma   90.00
#
_symmetry.space_group_name_H-M   'P 1'
#
loop_
_entity.id
_entity.type
_entity.pdbx_description
1 polymer ?
#
loop_
_entity_poly.entity_id
_entity_poly.type
_entity_poly.pdbx_seq_one_letter_code
_entity_poly.pdbx_strand_id
1 'polypeptide(L)'
;HGPYQPHEPGYGLDQPRYSPYEDEIPDPQTRMLAIKNAKAYLLKTSTKSGLNLYDHFANILTKILDEKPTNTVDIIENISKDVKWAQFRKKMDTLRDEPLISPTFEAAEKCKALFIQEGGEEHEGVEEEMGHPALPNVMEAAFYFEQAGIGLNKDESYYIFLALRNLIHVQPIQTCRFWGKILGLEMNYIVAEVQLREGEEEEETGEEGEGTTAEGEKEMGEAGEEDEEKPAEPPKSTYKPPPPIPKEQNGTGTNKYVYFVCNGPGKPWVKLPPVTPAQIVCARKIKKFFTGWLDAPVVSFPPFPGNEANYLRAQIARISAGTHVSPTGFYQFADEEEEEEEGGADTYEENPEFEPPPVAEMVESLATWAHHVKGILKQGRCVWINPAQKSEENEEEDDEEEEEEEGEEQQEERGPPLLTLISEDEGMKDIPAWTTHASTNLIPEYSVAILQSNRWPGAYAFASGGKFENIYFGWGHKYSPESYTPELPPPAEAEFPSGPEITETVDPTVEEEMAFKIAQEEALAEAEEEEDEEGEDD
;
A
#
# COMPACT_ATOMS: atom_id res chain seq x y z
N HIS A 1 31.63 -15.28 2.74
CA HIS A 1 30.25 -15.73 2.91
C HIS A 1 29.35 -14.70 2.22
N GLY A 2 29.18 -14.69 0.88
CA GLY A 2 28.34 -15.54 0.00
C GLY A 2 27.06 -14.75 -0.41
N PRO A 3 26.39 -14.94 -1.58
CA PRO A 3 26.50 -16.03 -2.54
C PRO A 3 26.70 -15.62 -4.04
N TYR A 4 26.83 -16.68 -4.83
CA TYR A 4 27.13 -16.84 -6.24
C TYR A 4 26.16 -16.17 -7.24
N GLN A 5 26.71 -15.78 -8.40
CA GLN A 5 25.97 -15.53 -9.64
C GLN A 5 25.49 -16.85 -10.28
N PRO A 6 24.39 -16.88 -11.05
CA PRO A 6 24.06 -18.00 -11.92
C PRO A 6 24.92 -17.95 -13.20
N HIS A 7 25.70 -18.99 -13.41
CA HIS A 7 26.34 -19.31 -14.69
C HIS A 7 25.30 -19.87 -15.68
N GLU A 8 25.29 -19.37 -16.91
CA GLU A 8 24.73 -20.08 -18.07
C GLU A 8 25.77 -21.05 -18.68
N PRO A 9 25.32 -22.12 -19.35
CA PRO A 9 25.88 -23.46 -19.16
C PRO A 9 27.04 -23.78 -20.10
N GLY A 10 27.93 -24.63 -19.57
CA GLY A 10 29.13 -25.08 -20.23
C GLY A 10 28.89 -25.82 -21.54
N TYR A 11 29.77 -25.54 -22.50
CA TYR A 11 30.23 -26.55 -23.44
C TYR A 11 31.64 -26.93 -23.00
N GLY A 12 31.76 -28.18 -22.55
CA GLY A 12 32.98 -28.75 -22.00
C GLY A 12 34.14 -28.70 -22.98
N LEU A 13 35.31 -28.35 -22.45
CA LEU A 13 36.59 -28.75 -22.99
C LEU A 13 37.47 -29.14 -21.79
N ASP A 14 37.25 -30.37 -21.33
CA ASP A 14 38.26 -31.08 -20.57
C ASP A 14 39.24 -31.75 -21.56
N GLN A 15 40.50 -31.73 -21.15
CA GLN A 15 41.70 -32.41 -21.68
C GLN A 15 42.54 -31.67 -22.74
N PRO A 16 43.85 -31.98 -22.83
CA PRO A 16 44.88 -31.73 -21.82
C PRO A 16 46.09 -31.00 -22.44
N ARG A 17 46.97 -30.45 -21.60
CA ARG A 17 48.35 -29.97 -21.91
C ARG A 17 48.77 -29.97 -23.40
N TYR A 18 48.53 -28.88 -24.12
CA TYR A 18 49.24 -28.62 -25.37
C TYR A 18 50.48 -27.77 -25.09
N SER A 19 51.64 -28.44 -25.12
CA SER A 19 52.94 -27.82 -25.35
C SER A 19 52.94 -27.18 -26.75
N PRO A 20 53.45 -25.96 -26.96
CA PRO A 20 53.33 -25.25 -28.24
C PRO A 20 54.32 -25.72 -29.32
N TYR A 21 54.96 -26.87 -29.15
CA TYR A 21 55.93 -27.42 -30.10
C TYR A 21 55.64 -28.89 -30.36
N GLU A 22 54.67 -29.18 -31.23
CA GLU A 22 54.65 -30.42 -32.03
C GLU A 22 53.69 -30.23 -33.21
N ASP A 23 54.29 -30.14 -34.40
CA ASP A 23 53.64 -29.99 -35.70
C ASP A 23 52.94 -31.30 -36.12
N GLU A 24 51.61 -31.32 -36.16
CA GLU A 24 50.92 -31.97 -37.28
C GLU A 24 50.54 -30.86 -38.26
N ILE A 25 51.29 -30.76 -39.36
CA ILE A 25 51.02 -29.76 -40.41
C ILE A 25 49.65 -30.09 -41.02
N PRO A 26 48.59 -29.30 -40.76
CA PRO A 26 47.30 -29.51 -41.42
C PRO A 26 47.51 -29.24 -42.92
N ASP A 27 46.83 -30.01 -43.77
CA ASP A 27 46.84 -29.80 -45.22
C ASP A 27 46.80 -28.29 -45.57
N PRO A 28 47.67 -27.80 -46.48
CA PRO A 28 47.80 -26.37 -46.76
C PRO A 28 46.49 -25.65 -47.06
N GLN A 29 45.53 -26.34 -47.68
CA GLN A 29 44.21 -25.78 -47.98
C GLN A 29 43.37 -25.62 -46.70
N THR A 30 43.41 -26.61 -45.82
CA THR A 30 42.73 -26.61 -44.53
C THR A 30 43.27 -25.50 -43.61
N ARG A 31 44.59 -25.30 -43.57
CA ARG A 31 45.23 -24.20 -42.83
C ARG A 31 44.84 -22.83 -43.40
N MET A 32 44.81 -22.68 -44.72
CA MET A 32 44.36 -21.43 -45.35
C MET A 32 42.89 -21.12 -45.05
N LEU A 33 42.02 -22.13 -45.04
CA LEU A 33 40.61 -21.96 -44.69
C LEU A 33 40.44 -21.53 -43.23
N ALA A 34 41.18 -22.14 -42.30
CA ALA A 34 41.17 -21.76 -40.89
C ALA A 34 41.62 -20.30 -40.69
N ILE A 35 42.67 -19.85 -41.38
CA ILE A 35 43.15 -18.45 -41.33
C ILE A 35 42.09 -17.49 -41.89
N LYS A 36 41.42 -17.86 -42.99
CA LYS A 36 40.33 -17.05 -43.57
C LYS A 36 39.15 -16.91 -42.61
N ASN A 37 38.75 -18.02 -41.96
CA ASN A 37 37.66 -18.02 -40.99
C ASN A 37 38.00 -17.19 -39.75
N ALA A 38 39.22 -17.31 -39.22
CA ALA A 38 39.68 -16.49 -38.10
C ALA A 38 39.71 -14.99 -38.46
N LYS A 39 40.17 -14.63 -39.67
CA LYS A 39 40.14 -13.24 -40.13
C LYS A 39 38.71 -12.71 -40.25
N ALA A 40 37.80 -13.51 -40.81
CA ALA A 40 36.38 -13.12 -40.91
C ALA A 40 35.75 -12.91 -39.53
N TYR A 41 36.09 -13.75 -38.55
CA TYR A 41 35.66 -13.59 -37.17
C TYR A 41 36.18 -12.28 -36.53
N LEU A 42 37.47 -11.98 -36.69
CA LEU A 42 38.08 -10.75 -36.14
C LEU A 42 37.55 -9.46 -36.79
N LEU A 43 37.02 -9.55 -38.02
CA LEU A 43 36.40 -8.45 -38.74
C LEU A 43 34.92 -8.20 -38.37
N LYS A 44 34.31 -9.05 -37.53
CA LYS A 44 32.95 -8.83 -37.04
C LYS A 44 32.89 -7.57 -36.18
N THR A 45 31.96 -6.67 -36.49
CA THR A 45 31.77 -5.40 -35.77
C THR A 45 30.95 -5.60 -34.50
N SER A 46 31.32 -4.87 -33.45
CA SER A 46 30.53 -4.80 -32.21
C SER A 46 29.32 -3.89 -32.40
N THR A 47 28.14 -4.32 -31.96
CA THR A 47 26.92 -3.50 -31.96
C THR A 47 26.97 -2.33 -30.99
N LYS A 48 27.81 -2.42 -29.95
CA LYS A 48 27.94 -1.38 -28.91
C LYS A 48 28.98 -0.31 -29.25
N SER A 49 30.12 -0.69 -29.83
CA SER A 49 31.22 0.25 -30.11
C SER A 49 31.41 0.55 -31.60
N GLY A 50 30.80 -0.23 -32.50
CA GLY A 50 30.99 -0.10 -33.95
C GLY A 50 32.38 -0.51 -34.46
N LEU A 51 33.31 -0.88 -33.57
CA LEU A 51 34.67 -1.29 -33.90
C LEU A 51 34.74 -2.80 -34.15
N ASN A 52 35.63 -3.21 -35.05
CA ASN A 52 36.02 -4.62 -35.20
C ASN A 52 37.39 -4.85 -34.51
N LEU A 53 37.67 -6.11 -34.17
CA LEU A 53 38.88 -6.46 -33.40
C LEU A 53 40.14 -6.42 -34.28
N TYR A 54 40.00 -6.77 -35.56
CA TYR A 54 41.09 -6.78 -36.53
C TYR A 54 41.71 -5.39 -36.72
N ASP A 55 40.89 -4.38 -37.00
CA ASP A 55 41.34 -3.00 -37.21
C ASP A 55 41.85 -2.41 -35.89
N HIS A 56 41.22 -2.74 -34.75
CA HIS A 56 41.69 -2.28 -33.43
C HIS A 56 43.14 -2.75 -33.15
N PHE A 57 43.42 -4.03 -33.36
CA PHE A 57 44.78 -4.56 -33.22
C PHE A 57 45.76 -4.00 -34.26
N ALA A 58 45.33 -3.84 -35.51
CA ALA A 58 46.15 -3.22 -36.54
C ALA A 58 46.56 -1.78 -36.15
N ASN A 59 45.63 -1.01 -35.59
CA ASN A 59 45.89 0.36 -35.13
C ASN A 59 46.79 0.40 -33.89
N ILE A 60 46.61 -0.51 -32.92
CA ILE A 60 47.54 -0.66 -31.79
C ILE A 60 48.95 -0.95 -32.28
N LEU A 61 49.10 -1.95 -33.16
CA LEU A 61 50.40 -2.35 -33.70
C LEU A 61 51.05 -1.21 -34.50
N THR A 62 50.28 -0.47 -35.29
CA THR A 62 50.76 0.70 -36.03
C THR A 62 51.29 1.76 -35.07
N LYS A 63 50.51 2.11 -34.03
CA LYS A 63 50.94 3.09 -33.02
C LYS A 63 52.20 2.66 -32.26
N ILE A 64 52.32 1.38 -31.90
CA ILE A 64 53.53 0.83 -31.27
C ILE A 64 54.74 0.94 -32.18
N LEU A 65 54.58 0.62 -33.47
CA LEU A 65 55.68 0.65 -34.44
C LEU A 65 56.16 2.07 -34.76
N ASP A 66 55.25 3.05 -34.70
CA ASP A 66 55.54 4.46 -34.93
C ASP A 66 56.22 5.12 -33.70
N GLU A 67 55.69 4.90 -32.49
CA GLU A 67 56.16 5.56 -31.27
C GLU A 67 57.35 4.85 -30.59
N LYS A 68 57.58 3.57 -30.90
CA LYS A 68 58.68 2.72 -30.38
C LYS A 68 58.96 2.89 -28.87
N PRO A 69 57.97 2.65 -27.99
CA PRO A 69 58.16 2.76 -26.55
C PRO A 69 59.11 1.69 -25.99
N THR A 70 59.94 2.06 -25.01
CA THR A 70 60.98 1.20 -24.42
C THR A 70 60.45 -0.07 -23.75
N ASN A 71 59.25 -0.01 -23.18
CA ASN A 71 58.60 -1.19 -22.59
C ASN A 71 57.16 -1.32 -23.10
N THR A 72 57.03 -1.94 -24.28
CA THR A 72 55.75 -2.03 -25.00
C THR A 72 54.76 -2.97 -24.32
N VAL A 73 55.22 -4.05 -23.68
CA VAL A 73 54.36 -5.07 -23.07
C VAL A 73 53.57 -4.49 -21.90
N ASP A 74 54.22 -3.68 -21.06
CA ASP A 74 53.60 -3.12 -19.86
C ASP A 74 52.59 -1.99 -20.18
N ILE A 75 52.70 -1.37 -21.36
CA ILE A 75 51.94 -0.17 -21.75
C ILE A 75 50.85 -0.50 -22.80
N ILE A 76 50.78 -1.75 -23.28
CA ILE A 76 49.86 -2.14 -24.36
C ILE A 76 48.38 -1.89 -24.03
N GLU A 77 47.98 -2.05 -22.77
CA GLU A 77 46.62 -1.77 -22.32
C GLU A 77 46.28 -0.28 -22.41
N ASN A 78 47.23 0.59 -22.04
CA ASN A 78 47.09 2.04 -22.16
C ASN A 78 47.04 2.47 -23.63
N ILE A 79 47.89 1.88 -24.48
CA ILE A 79 47.88 2.14 -25.93
C ILE A 79 46.56 1.69 -26.56
N SER A 80 46.02 0.53 -26.15
CA SER A 80 44.71 0.03 -26.58
C SER A 80 43.58 0.97 -26.16
N LYS A 81 43.65 1.52 -24.94
CA LYS A 81 42.68 2.50 -24.45
C LYS A 81 42.75 3.80 -25.24
N ASP A 82 43.96 4.31 -25.51
CA ASP A 82 44.16 5.52 -26.30
C ASP A 82 43.65 5.39 -27.73
N VAL A 83 43.88 4.24 -28.38
CA VAL A 83 43.39 3.97 -29.74
C VAL A 83 41.86 3.95 -29.75
N LYS A 84 41.21 3.35 -28.74
CA LYS A 84 39.74 3.38 -28.61
C LYS A 84 39.22 4.80 -28.39
N TRP A 85 39.90 5.61 -27.58
CA TRP A 85 39.53 7.00 -27.34
C TRP A 85 39.75 7.90 -28.56
N ALA A 86 40.85 7.71 -29.30
CA ALA A 86 41.12 8.45 -30.53
C ALA A 86 40.11 8.13 -31.64
N GLN A 87 39.55 6.92 -31.65
CA GLN A 87 38.51 6.49 -32.59
C GLN A 87 37.09 6.72 -32.08
N PHE A 88 36.91 7.31 -30.89
CA PHE A 88 35.60 7.70 -30.39
C PHE A 88 35.01 8.79 -31.29
N ARG A 89 34.33 8.36 -32.34
CA ARG A 89 33.42 9.20 -33.09
C ARG A 89 32.20 9.36 -32.20
N LYS A 90 32.10 10.49 -31.48
CA LYS A 90 30.76 11.00 -31.13
C LYS A 90 29.98 10.94 -32.44
N LYS A 91 28.83 10.25 -32.48
CA LYS A 91 27.93 10.17 -33.64
C LYS A 91 27.62 11.63 -34.05
N MET A 92 28.50 12.20 -34.85
CA MET A 92 28.37 13.50 -35.46
C MET A 92 27.88 13.11 -36.84
N ASP A 93 26.59 13.34 -37.04
CA ASP A 93 25.96 13.29 -38.35
C ASP A 93 25.61 11.87 -38.86
N THR A 94 24.51 11.33 -38.33
CA THR A 94 23.55 10.70 -39.24
C THR A 94 22.76 11.84 -39.88
N LEU A 95 22.67 11.90 -41.22
CA LEU A 95 21.79 12.82 -41.98
C LEU A 95 20.28 12.63 -41.66
N ARG A 96 19.98 11.81 -40.66
CA ARG A 96 18.68 11.62 -40.04
C ARG A 96 18.90 11.96 -38.57
N ASP A 97 18.20 12.98 -38.11
CA ASP A 97 18.02 13.19 -36.68
C ASP A 97 17.46 11.87 -36.11
N GLU A 98 18.23 11.20 -35.25
CA GLU A 98 17.68 10.24 -34.30
C GLU A 98 17.24 11.09 -33.12
N PRO A 99 15.96 11.50 -33.00
CA PRO A 99 15.49 12.11 -31.78
C PRO A 99 15.57 11.03 -30.70
N LEU A 100 16.64 11.05 -29.91
CA LEU A 100 16.58 10.49 -28.58
C LEU A 100 15.57 11.35 -27.83
N ILE A 101 14.30 10.94 -27.91
CA ILE A 101 13.24 11.60 -27.16
C ILE A 101 13.59 11.35 -25.70
N SER A 102 14.08 12.40 -25.04
CA SER A 102 14.39 12.32 -23.62
C SER A 102 13.08 12.04 -22.86
N PRO A 103 13.10 11.22 -21.80
CA PRO A 103 11.94 11.07 -20.92
C PRO A 103 11.39 12.41 -20.41
N THR A 104 12.27 13.41 -20.27
CA THR A 104 11.87 14.78 -19.92
C THR A 104 11.06 15.48 -21.01
N PHE A 105 11.33 15.18 -22.28
CA PHE A 105 10.57 15.73 -23.41
C PHE A 105 9.17 15.10 -23.49
N GLU A 106 9.06 13.77 -23.28
CA GLU A 106 7.76 13.09 -23.23
C GLU A 106 6.90 13.61 -22.07
N ALA A 107 7.50 13.81 -20.89
CA ALA A 107 6.81 14.40 -19.76
C ALA A 107 6.35 15.84 -20.08
N ALA A 108 7.19 16.65 -20.72
CA ALA A 108 6.86 18.01 -21.10
C ALA A 108 5.74 18.10 -22.14
N GLU A 109 5.71 17.21 -23.15
CA GLU A 109 4.62 17.14 -24.13
C GLU A 109 3.28 16.77 -23.45
N LYS A 110 3.29 15.87 -22.45
CA LYS A 110 2.08 15.58 -21.66
C LYS A 110 1.63 16.79 -20.84
N CYS A 111 2.55 17.49 -20.19
CA CYS A 111 2.22 18.71 -19.44
C CYS A 111 1.71 19.83 -20.34
N LYS A 112 2.21 19.94 -21.58
CA LYS A 112 1.80 20.96 -22.55
C LYS A 112 0.30 20.90 -22.87
N ALA A 113 -0.28 19.70 -22.88
CA ALA A 113 -1.72 19.53 -23.06
C ALA A 113 -2.55 20.26 -22.00
N LEU A 114 -2.04 20.39 -20.76
CA LEU A 114 -2.73 21.11 -19.68
C LEU A 114 -2.89 22.63 -19.94
N PHE A 115 -2.04 23.20 -20.79
CA PHE A 115 -2.02 24.63 -21.11
C PHE A 115 -2.91 25.00 -22.31
N ILE A 116 -3.38 24.00 -23.06
CA ILE A 116 -4.18 24.22 -24.25
C ILE A 116 -5.64 23.96 -23.87
N GLN A 117 -6.49 24.96 -24.10
CA GLN A 117 -7.94 24.80 -23.97
C GLN A 117 -8.43 24.03 -25.20
N GLU A 118 -8.84 22.77 -25.04
CA GLU A 118 -9.51 22.04 -26.12
C GLU A 118 -10.89 22.67 -26.36
N GLY A 119 -11.08 23.32 -27.51
CA GLY A 119 -12.40 23.68 -28.06
C GLY A 119 -13.20 24.76 -27.29
N GLY A 120 -12.86 26.03 -27.47
CA GLY A 120 -13.52 27.17 -26.84
C GLY A 120 -14.90 27.58 -27.36
N GLU A 121 -15.80 26.66 -27.73
CA GLU A 121 -17.17 27.06 -28.15
C GLU A 121 -18.32 26.17 -27.61
N GLU A 122 -18.07 25.01 -26.99
CA GLU A 122 -19.17 24.14 -26.49
C GLU A 122 -19.25 24.05 -24.95
N HIS A 123 -18.24 24.52 -24.21
CA HIS A 123 -18.18 24.39 -22.75
C HIS A 123 -18.72 25.59 -21.95
N GLU A 124 -19.01 26.74 -22.59
CA GLU A 124 -19.58 27.90 -21.88
C GLU A 124 -21.04 27.64 -21.40
N GLY A 125 -21.75 26.69 -22.03
CA GLY A 125 -23.12 26.35 -21.64
C GLY A 125 -23.24 25.47 -20.38
N VAL A 126 -22.17 24.80 -19.95
CA VAL A 126 -22.16 23.90 -18.77
C VAL A 126 -21.63 24.62 -17.53
N GLU A 127 -20.87 25.70 -17.70
CA GLU A 127 -20.33 26.51 -16.60
C GLU A 127 -21.41 27.32 -15.85
N GLU A 128 -22.53 27.67 -16.49
CA GLU A 128 -23.63 28.40 -15.83
C GLU A 128 -24.54 27.51 -14.95
N GLU A 129 -24.51 26.17 -15.13
CA GLU A 129 -25.35 25.24 -14.37
C GLU A 129 -24.61 24.55 -13.20
N MET A 130 -23.26 24.52 -13.25
CA MET A 130 -22.44 24.04 -12.14
C MET A 130 -22.10 25.20 -11.20
N GLY A 131 -22.65 25.18 -9.99
CA GLY A 131 -22.37 26.16 -8.93
C GLY A 131 -20.87 26.34 -8.61
N HIS A 132 -20.59 27.28 -7.70
CA HIS A 132 -19.27 27.79 -7.29
C HIS A 132 -18.04 26.89 -7.58
N PRO A 133 -16.91 27.46 -8.04
CA PRO A 133 -15.78 26.68 -8.53
C PRO A 133 -15.23 25.76 -7.44
N ALA A 134 -15.34 24.44 -7.66
CA ALA A 134 -14.78 23.39 -6.81
C ALA A 134 -13.23 23.33 -6.83
N LEU A 135 -12.57 24.31 -7.46
CA LEU A 135 -11.13 24.32 -7.70
C LEU A 135 -10.39 24.98 -6.52
N PRO A 136 -9.51 24.25 -5.82
CA PRO A 136 -8.75 24.81 -4.71
C PRO A 136 -7.72 25.84 -5.20
N ASN A 137 -7.50 26.90 -4.42
CA ASN A 137 -6.46 27.89 -4.70
C ASN A 137 -5.07 27.37 -4.28
N VAL A 138 -4.57 26.36 -4.98
CA VAL A 138 -3.27 25.72 -4.70
C VAL A 138 -2.11 26.72 -4.72
N MET A 139 -2.21 27.76 -5.54
CA MET A 139 -1.16 28.79 -5.64
C MET A 139 -1.06 29.64 -4.38
N GLU A 140 -2.19 29.92 -3.73
CA GLU A 140 -2.21 30.62 -2.45
C GLU A 140 -1.67 29.75 -1.32
N ALA A 141 -2.10 28.49 -1.23
CA ALA A 141 -1.54 27.54 -0.26
C ALA A 141 -0.02 27.40 -0.44
N ALA A 142 0.44 27.25 -1.69
CA ALA A 142 1.86 27.17 -2.02
C ALA A 142 2.64 28.44 -1.60
N PHE A 143 2.04 29.63 -1.73
CA PHE A 143 2.66 30.87 -1.27
C PHE A 143 2.91 30.88 0.24
N TYR A 144 1.94 30.43 1.05
CA TYR A 144 2.10 30.38 2.51
C TYR A 144 3.09 29.31 2.95
N PHE A 145 3.06 28.11 2.36
CA PHE A 145 4.04 27.07 2.65
C PHE A 145 5.46 27.46 2.20
N GLU A 146 5.62 28.16 1.07
CA GLU A 146 6.94 28.62 0.59
C GLU A 146 7.61 29.56 1.59
N GLN A 147 6.85 30.38 2.32
CA GLN A 147 7.40 31.25 3.37
C GLN A 147 8.04 30.45 4.51
N ALA A 148 7.60 29.21 4.73
CA ALA A 148 8.17 28.29 5.70
C ALA A 148 9.34 27.45 5.15
N GLY A 149 9.68 27.63 3.87
CA GLY A 149 10.64 26.77 3.17
C GLY A 149 10.12 25.35 2.92
N ILE A 150 8.80 25.15 2.97
CA ILE A 150 8.12 23.89 2.73
C ILE A 150 7.35 24.01 1.41
N GLY A 151 7.39 22.99 0.55
CA GLY A 151 6.59 22.98 -0.67
C GLY A 151 7.31 22.44 -1.88
N LEU A 152 6.61 22.57 -3.00
CA LEU A 152 7.08 22.19 -4.33
C LEU A 152 7.56 23.44 -5.08
N ASN A 153 8.28 23.23 -6.18
CA ASN A 153 8.66 24.32 -7.06
C ASN A 153 7.39 25.02 -7.61
N LYS A 154 7.46 26.34 -7.82
CA LYS A 154 6.32 27.13 -8.35
C LYS A 154 5.73 26.55 -9.63
N ASP A 155 6.61 26.13 -10.54
CA ASP A 155 6.21 25.50 -11.80
C ASP A 155 5.45 24.19 -11.55
N GLU A 156 5.92 23.36 -10.60
CA GLU A 156 5.28 22.09 -10.24
C GLU A 156 3.90 22.32 -9.59
N SER A 157 3.81 23.26 -8.64
CA SER A 157 2.53 23.66 -8.02
C SER A 157 1.52 24.16 -9.06
N TYR A 158 1.98 24.93 -10.05
CA TYR A 158 1.13 25.41 -11.13
C TYR A 158 0.67 24.27 -12.06
N TYR A 159 1.55 23.32 -12.39
CA TYR A 159 1.14 22.13 -13.15
C TYR A 159 0.14 21.28 -12.38
N ILE A 160 0.29 21.13 -11.05
CA ILE A 160 -0.68 20.43 -10.19
C ILE A 160 -2.02 21.17 -10.20
N PHE A 161 -2.01 22.49 -10.07
CA PHE A 161 -3.22 23.32 -10.13
C PHE A 161 -3.99 23.10 -11.45
N LEU A 162 -3.28 23.09 -12.60
CA LEU A 162 -3.90 22.78 -13.89
C LEU A 162 -4.39 21.33 -14.00
N ALA A 163 -3.67 20.38 -13.40
CA ALA A 163 -4.08 18.97 -13.38
C ALA A 163 -5.35 18.75 -12.55
N LEU A 164 -5.51 19.46 -11.42
CA LEU A 164 -6.73 19.43 -10.60
C LEU A 164 -7.91 20.08 -11.32
N ARG A 165 -7.68 21.17 -12.06
CA ARG A 165 -8.71 21.75 -12.93
C ARG A 165 -9.24 20.74 -13.94
N ASN A 166 -8.35 19.98 -14.58
CA ASN A 166 -8.77 18.91 -15.48
C ASN A 166 -9.58 17.82 -14.74
N LEU A 167 -9.15 17.40 -13.55
CA LEU A 167 -9.90 16.42 -12.74
C LEU A 167 -11.35 16.85 -12.48
N ILE A 168 -11.57 18.10 -12.07
CA ILE A 168 -12.90 18.65 -11.77
C ILE A 168 -13.78 18.77 -13.02
N HIS A 169 -13.19 18.93 -14.20
CA HIS A 169 -13.94 18.96 -15.46
C HIS A 169 -14.36 17.55 -15.92
N VAL A 170 -13.62 16.51 -15.52
CA VAL A 170 -13.86 15.12 -15.94
C VAL A 170 -14.78 14.39 -14.96
N GLN A 171 -14.73 14.73 -13.67
CA GLN A 171 -15.46 14.05 -12.60
C GLN A 171 -16.46 14.99 -11.92
N PRO A 172 -17.60 14.48 -11.43
CA PRO A 172 -18.61 15.32 -10.78
C PRO A 172 -18.25 15.66 -9.33
N ILE A 173 -17.31 16.60 -9.20
CA ILE A 173 -16.72 16.98 -7.91
C ILE A 173 -17.49 18.13 -7.27
N GLN A 174 -17.84 17.99 -5.99
CA GLN A 174 -18.38 19.08 -5.17
C GLN A 174 -17.25 19.91 -4.55
N THR A 175 -16.28 19.26 -3.90
CA THR A 175 -15.12 19.91 -3.29
C THR A 175 -13.85 19.17 -3.68
N CYS A 176 -12.79 19.90 -3.97
CA CYS A 176 -11.48 19.34 -4.28
C CYS A 176 -10.41 20.06 -3.46
N ARG A 177 -9.52 19.28 -2.85
CA ARG A 177 -8.37 19.77 -2.09
C ARG A 177 -7.11 19.05 -2.53
N PHE A 178 -6.01 19.80 -2.62
CA PHE A 178 -4.70 19.19 -2.82
C PHE A 178 -4.19 18.62 -1.49
N TRP A 179 -4.25 17.29 -1.33
CA TRP A 179 -3.85 16.62 -0.10
C TRP A 179 -2.32 16.61 0.08
N GLY A 180 -1.59 16.37 -1.01
CA GLY A 180 -0.13 16.37 -0.98
C GLY A 180 0.52 15.43 -1.98
N LYS A 181 1.78 15.06 -1.71
CA LYS A 181 2.60 14.18 -2.55
C LYS A 181 3.29 13.10 -1.73
N ILE A 182 3.10 11.85 -2.12
CA ILE A 182 3.78 10.68 -1.55
C ILE A 182 4.92 10.27 -2.47
N LEU A 183 6.10 10.07 -1.88
CA LEU A 183 7.30 9.67 -2.60
C LEU A 183 7.33 8.16 -2.80
N GLY A 184 7.66 7.74 -4.02
CA GLY A 184 7.89 6.33 -4.36
C GLY A 184 9.30 6.10 -4.92
N LEU A 185 9.66 4.83 -5.08
CA LEU A 185 10.97 4.41 -5.56
C LEU A 185 11.16 4.68 -7.05
N GLU A 186 10.13 4.45 -7.86
CA GLU A 186 10.16 4.66 -9.31
C GLU A 186 9.33 5.89 -9.71
N MET A 187 8.12 6.03 -9.17
CA MET A 187 7.26 7.19 -9.40
C MET A 187 6.65 7.69 -8.09
N ASN A 188 6.39 9.00 -8.03
CA ASN A 188 5.69 9.62 -6.91
C ASN A 188 4.18 9.60 -7.16
N TYR A 189 3.38 9.82 -6.13
CA TYR A 189 1.95 10.02 -6.22
C TYR A 189 1.58 11.44 -5.79
N ILE A 190 0.84 12.14 -6.63
CA ILE A 190 0.16 13.39 -6.30
C ILE A 190 -1.26 13.01 -5.93
N VAL A 191 -1.74 13.46 -4.78
CA VAL A 191 -3.02 13.03 -4.19
C VAL A 191 -3.98 14.22 -4.14
N ALA A 192 -5.18 14.01 -4.67
CA ALA A 192 -6.32 14.91 -4.54
C ALA A 192 -7.35 14.29 -3.60
N GLU A 193 -7.80 15.06 -2.63
CA GLU A 193 -8.91 14.73 -1.74
C GLU A 193 -10.18 15.37 -2.30
N VAL A 194 -11.25 14.58 -2.44
CA VAL A 194 -12.43 14.96 -3.21
C VAL A 194 -13.69 14.52 -2.48
N GLN A 195 -14.71 15.37 -2.48
CA GLN A 195 -16.09 15.00 -2.17
C GLN A 195 -16.90 15.02 -3.46
N LEU A 196 -17.54 13.90 -3.80
CA LEU A 196 -18.40 13.79 -4.97
C LEU A 196 -19.78 14.38 -4.66
N ARG A 197 -20.55 14.75 -5.69
CA ARG A 197 -21.94 15.19 -5.50
C ARG A 197 -22.81 13.99 -5.08
N GLU A 198 -23.72 14.23 -4.13
CA GLU A 198 -24.66 13.22 -3.63
C GLU A 198 -25.46 12.59 -4.79
N GLY A 199 -25.47 11.25 -4.86
CA GLY A 199 -26.20 10.48 -5.88
C GLY A 199 -25.38 10.00 -7.09
N GLU A 200 -24.12 10.40 -7.22
CA GLU A 200 -23.17 9.90 -8.23
C GLU A 200 -22.00 9.12 -7.62
N GLU A 201 -22.11 8.79 -6.34
CA GLU A 201 -21.29 7.72 -5.76
C GLU A 201 -21.69 6.43 -6.45
N GLU A 202 -20.88 5.96 -7.40
CA GLU A 202 -21.01 4.60 -7.91
C GLU A 202 -21.04 3.67 -6.69
N GLU A 203 -22.21 3.10 -6.40
CA GLU A 203 -22.31 1.87 -5.64
C GLU A 203 -21.43 0.89 -6.40
N GLU A 204 -20.22 0.65 -5.90
CA GLU A 204 -19.48 -0.55 -6.26
C GLU A 204 -20.30 -1.73 -5.75
N THR A 205 -21.30 -2.12 -6.55
CA THR A 205 -21.98 -3.41 -6.48
C THR A 205 -20.90 -4.46 -6.36
N GLY A 206 -20.98 -5.26 -5.29
CA GLY A 206 -19.93 -6.14 -4.83
C GLY A 206 -19.36 -7.04 -5.92
N GLU A 207 -18.08 -6.85 -6.22
CA GLU A 207 -17.18 -7.87 -6.74
C GLU A 207 -15.86 -7.80 -5.95
N GLU A 208 -15.93 -7.99 -4.64
CA GLU A 208 -14.77 -8.52 -3.91
C GLU A 208 -14.98 -10.04 -3.79
N GLY A 209 -14.07 -10.79 -4.41
CA GLY A 209 -14.22 -12.22 -4.63
C GLY A 209 -14.40 -13.01 -3.34
N GLU A 210 -15.55 -13.66 -3.24
CA GLU A 210 -15.65 -14.95 -2.57
C GLU A 210 -14.58 -15.87 -3.18
N GLY A 211 -13.57 -16.19 -2.37
CA GLY A 211 -12.60 -17.19 -2.74
C GLY A 211 -13.32 -18.50 -3.02
N THR A 212 -13.31 -18.91 -4.28
CA THR A 212 -13.65 -20.25 -4.76
C THR A 212 -13.04 -21.32 -3.84
N THR A 213 -13.78 -21.73 -2.81
CA THR A 213 -13.64 -23.04 -2.22
C THR A 213 -14.31 -23.99 -3.20
N ALA A 214 -13.52 -24.90 -3.76
CA ALA A 214 -14.00 -25.91 -4.68
C ALA A 214 -15.04 -26.79 -3.99
N GLU A 215 -16.32 -26.48 -4.20
CA GLU A 215 -17.40 -27.40 -3.92
C GLU A 215 -17.35 -28.55 -4.94
N GLY A 216 -16.90 -29.71 -4.45
CA GLY A 216 -16.96 -30.96 -5.18
C GLY A 216 -18.41 -31.38 -5.43
N GLU A 217 -18.66 -31.70 -6.69
CA GLU A 217 -19.86 -32.30 -7.28
C GLU A 217 -20.65 -33.24 -6.33
N LYS A 218 -21.91 -32.88 -6.04
CA LYS A 218 -22.93 -33.82 -5.54
C LYS A 218 -23.47 -34.64 -6.73
N GLU A 219 -22.94 -35.84 -6.93
CA GLU A 219 -23.60 -36.85 -7.76
C GLU A 219 -24.70 -37.54 -6.94
N MET A 220 -25.90 -37.51 -7.51
CA MET A 220 -27.11 -38.15 -6.98
C MET A 220 -27.02 -39.66 -7.22
N GLY A 221 -26.93 -40.45 -6.14
CA GLY A 221 -26.94 -41.92 -6.18
C GLY A 221 -27.99 -42.47 -5.21
N GLU A 222 -28.97 -43.18 -5.76
CA GLU A 222 -30.09 -43.80 -5.04
C GLU A 222 -29.67 -44.87 -4.03
N ALA A 223 -30.49 -44.95 -2.98
CA ALA A 223 -30.65 -45.99 -1.97
C ALA A 223 -30.09 -47.39 -2.26
N GLY A 224 -29.29 -47.87 -1.31
CA GLY A 224 -29.06 -49.29 -1.03
C GLY A 224 -28.72 -49.43 0.46
N GLU A 225 -29.67 -49.94 1.24
CA GLU A 225 -29.46 -50.36 2.62
C GLU A 225 -28.39 -51.47 2.66
N GLU A 226 -27.30 -51.25 3.38
CA GLU A 226 -26.48 -52.30 3.99
C GLU A 226 -25.69 -51.67 5.14
N ASP A 227 -25.95 -52.19 6.34
CA ASP A 227 -25.39 -51.80 7.64
C ASP A 227 -23.94 -52.28 7.71
N GLU A 228 -23.00 -51.49 7.19
CA GLU A 228 -21.56 -51.66 7.42
C GLU A 228 -21.05 -50.50 8.30
N GLU A 229 -20.50 -50.84 9.46
CA GLU A 229 -19.84 -49.93 10.41
C GLU A 229 -18.86 -48.99 9.68
N LYS A 230 -19.26 -47.74 9.46
CA LYS A 230 -18.37 -46.72 8.88
C LYS A 230 -17.25 -46.43 9.88
N PRO A 231 -15.97 -46.43 9.44
CA PRO A 231 -14.88 -45.98 10.30
C PRO A 231 -15.14 -44.54 10.74
N ALA A 232 -14.99 -44.26 12.03
CA ALA A 232 -15.21 -42.95 12.63
C ALA A 232 -14.48 -41.86 11.81
N GLU A 233 -15.23 -40.91 11.25
CA GLU A 233 -14.66 -39.74 10.59
C GLU A 233 -13.85 -38.95 11.64
N PRO A 234 -12.65 -38.43 11.30
CA PRO A 234 -11.89 -37.61 12.22
C PRO A 234 -12.73 -36.38 12.63
N PRO A 235 -12.57 -35.89 13.87
CA PRO A 235 -13.32 -34.73 14.36
C PRO A 235 -13.13 -33.56 13.40
N LYS A 236 -14.23 -33.00 12.92
CA LYS A 236 -14.22 -31.79 12.10
C LYS A 236 -13.76 -30.63 12.98
N SER A 237 -12.85 -29.80 12.46
CA SER A 237 -12.39 -28.61 13.20
C SER A 237 -13.58 -27.73 13.58
N THR A 238 -13.70 -27.40 14.85
CA THR A 238 -14.69 -26.44 15.38
C THR A 238 -14.23 -24.99 15.22
N TYR A 239 -13.04 -24.73 14.64
CA TYR A 239 -12.53 -23.38 14.47
C TYR A 239 -13.37 -22.57 13.47
N LYS A 240 -14.10 -21.58 13.98
CA LYS A 240 -14.70 -20.51 13.17
C LYS A 240 -13.77 -19.29 13.22
N PRO A 241 -13.30 -18.75 12.08
CA PRO A 241 -12.54 -17.51 12.10
C PRO A 241 -13.42 -16.37 12.64
N PRO A 242 -12.86 -15.42 13.40
CA PRO A 242 -13.63 -14.29 13.91
C PRO A 242 -14.24 -13.50 12.74
N PRO A 243 -15.48 -13.00 12.89
CA PRO A 243 -16.18 -12.33 11.80
C PRO A 243 -15.40 -11.08 11.34
N PRO A 244 -15.33 -10.83 10.02
CA PRO A 244 -14.62 -9.67 9.49
C PRO A 244 -15.35 -8.39 9.89
N ILE A 245 -14.60 -7.42 10.42
CA ILE A 245 -15.17 -6.11 10.78
C ILE A 245 -15.59 -5.39 9.48
N PRO A 246 -16.85 -4.93 9.38
CA PRO A 246 -17.36 -4.32 8.15
C PRO A 246 -16.70 -2.97 7.87
N LYS A 247 -16.58 -2.64 6.57
CA LYS A 247 -16.09 -1.33 6.11
C LYS A 247 -17.10 -0.23 6.42
N GLU A 248 -16.61 0.98 6.68
CA GLU A 248 -17.47 2.16 6.83
C GLU A 248 -18.06 2.55 5.47
N GLN A 249 -19.32 3.00 5.47
CA GLN A 249 -20.03 3.43 4.26
C GLN A 249 -19.30 4.61 3.61
N ASN A 250 -19.41 4.73 2.29
CA ASN A 250 -18.89 5.87 1.56
C ASN A 250 -19.53 7.17 2.12
N GLY A 251 -18.73 8.22 2.26
CA GLY A 251 -19.18 9.47 2.88
C GLY A 251 -19.07 9.51 4.42
N THR A 252 -18.72 8.40 5.08
CA THR A 252 -18.61 8.33 6.55
C THR A 252 -17.22 7.92 7.03
N GLY A 253 -16.83 8.43 8.21
CA GLY A 253 -15.60 8.04 8.92
C GLY A 253 -14.34 8.08 8.05
N THR A 254 -13.64 6.95 7.98
CA THR A 254 -12.42 6.73 7.17
C THR A 254 -12.66 6.81 5.66
N ASN A 255 -13.91 6.67 5.20
CA ASN A 255 -14.36 6.77 3.81
C ASN A 255 -15.16 8.05 3.51
N LYS A 256 -15.05 9.08 4.38
CA LYS A 256 -15.69 10.40 4.18
C LYS A 256 -15.30 11.08 2.86
N TYR A 257 -14.05 10.96 2.45
CA TYR A 257 -13.54 11.55 1.22
C TYR A 257 -13.06 10.47 0.24
N VAL A 258 -13.22 10.77 -1.05
CA VAL A 258 -12.68 10.00 -2.16
C VAL A 258 -11.31 10.56 -2.53
N TYR A 259 -10.35 9.68 -2.79
CA TYR A 259 -8.99 10.10 -3.13
C TYR A 259 -8.65 9.73 -4.57
N PHE A 260 -8.19 10.71 -5.34
CA PHE A 260 -7.66 10.50 -6.69
C PHE A 260 -6.14 10.67 -6.68
N VAL A 261 -5.44 9.84 -7.42
CA VAL A 261 -3.98 9.88 -7.52
C VAL A 261 -3.50 9.95 -8.96
N CYS A 262 -2.39 10.66 -9.18
CA CYS A 262 -1.68 10.64 -10.45
C CYS A 262 -0.16 10.60 -10.22
N ASN A 263 0.58 9.97 -11.14
CA ASN A 263 2.05 9.88 -10.99
C ASN A 263 2.81 11.15 -11.37
N GLY A 264 2.11 12.14 -11.93
CA GLY A 264 2.71 13.37 -12.42
C GLY A 264 1.65 14.25 -13.10
N PRO A 265 1.87 15.58 -13.15
CA PRO A 265 0.92 16.48 -13.81
C PRO A 265 0.74 16.10 -15.29
N GLY A 266 -0.50 16.04 -15.75
CA GLY A 266 -0.84 15.69 -17.14
C GLY A 266 -0.94 14.19 -17.42
N LYS A 267 -0.73 13.33 -16.41
CA LYS A 267 -1.15 11.92 -16.46
C LYS A 267 -2.61 11.79 -16.02
N PRO A 268 -3.31 10.70 -16.41
CA PRO A 268 -4.67 10.46 -15.95
C PRO A 268 -4.72 10.30 -14.43
N TRP A 269 -5.82 10.75 -13.84
CA TRP A 269 -6.16 10.53 -12.44
C TRP A 269 -6.81 9.16 -12.27
N VAL A 270 -6.43 8.45 -11.22
CA VAL A 270 -6.96 7.13 -10.86
C VAL A 270 -7.65 7.26 -9.51
N LYS A 271 -8.92 6.86 -9.42
CA LYS A 271 -9.68 6.78 -8.16
C LYS A 271 -9.10 5.66 -7.30
N LEU A 272 -8.81 5.94 -6.03
CA LEU A 272 -8.43 4.91 -5.07
C LEU A 272 -9.68 4.20 -4.53
N PRO A 273 -9.60 2.88 -4.23
CA PRO A 273 -10.71 2.15 -3.64
C PRO A 273 -11.02 2.66 -2.22
N PRO A 274 -12.22 2.38 -1.68
CA PRO A 274 -12.51 2.62 -0.27
C PRO A 274 -11.60 1.77 0.63
N VAL A 275 -11.34 2.24 1.85
CA VAL A 275 -10.47 1.53 2.80
C VAL A 275 -11.28 0.59 3.68
N THR A 276 -10.72 -0.58 4.00
CA THR A 276 -11.28 -1.50 4.97
C THR A 276 -10.52 -1.45 6.31
N PRO A 277 -11.17 -1.78 7.45
CA PRO A 277 -10.50 -1.79 8.75
C PRO A 277 -9.32 -2.76 8.79
N ALA A 278 -9.46 -3.94 8.15
CA ALA A 278 -8.40 -4.94 8.02
C ALA A 278 -7.14 -4.38 7.33
N GLN A 279 -7.31 -3.57 6.27
CA GLN A 279 -6.21 -2.88 5.60
C GLN A 279 -5.50 -1.89 6.53
N ILE A 280 -6.25 -1.09 7.30
CA ILE A 280 -5.65 -0.13 8.24
C ILE A 280 -4.88 -0.83 9.37
N VAL A 281 -5.47 -1.88 9.94
CA VAL A 281 -4.85 -2.68 11.00
C VAL A 281 -3.57 -3.33 10.48
N CYS A 282 -3.60 -3.97 9.30
CA CYS A 282 -2.40 -4.56 8.70
C CYS A 282 -1.35 -3.49 8.35
N ALA A 283 -1.77 -2.33 7.81
CA ALA A 283 -0.88 -1.22 7.49
C ALA A 283 -0.10 -0.69 8.71
N ARG A 284 -0.68 -0.74 9.92
CA ARG A 284 0.00 -0.36 11.17
C ARG A 284 1.16 -1.28 11.52
N LYS A 285 1.07 -2.54 11.11
CA LYS A 285 2.00 -3.61 11.45
C LYS A 285 3.15 -3.73 10.44
N ILE A 286 3.01 -3.14 9.25
CA ILE A 286 3.98 -3.24 8.16
C ILE A 286 4.63 -1.88 7.84
N LYS A 287 5.87 -1.92 7.33
CA LYS A 287 6.59 -0.74 6.84
C LYS A 287 7.18 -1.02 5.45
N LYS A 288 6.59 -0.42 4.42
CA LYS A 288 6.98 -0.61 3.00
C LYS A 288 7.13 0.73 2.28
N PHE A 289 8.11 0.82 1.37
CA PHE A 289 8.20 1.94 0.45
C PHE A 289 7.27 1.72 -0.74
N PHE A 290 6.67 2.80 -1.23
CA PHE A 290 5.85 2.77 -2.43
C PHE A 290 6.72 2.61 -3.67
N THR A 291 6.28 1.80 -4.64
CA THR A 291 6.99 1.62 -5.90
C THR A 291 6.64 2.73 -6.89
N GLY A 292 5.40 3.24 -6.85
CA GLY A 292 4.87 4.15 -7.87
C GLY A 292 3.93 3.47 -8.87
N TRP A 293 3.67 2.17 -8.70
CA TRP A 293 2.71 1.39 -9.46
C TRP A 293 1.57 0.92 -8.56
N LEU A 294 0.33 1.35 -8.85
CA LEU A 294 -0.83 1.05 -7.99
C LEU A 294 -1.16 -0.45 -7.92
N ASP A 295 -0.89 -1.20 -9.00
CA ASP A 295 -1.17 -2.63 -9.08
C ASP A 295 -0.07 -3.52 -8.47
N ALA A 296 1.00 -2.92 -7.94
CA ALA A 296 2.11 -3.70 -7.38
C ALA A 296 1.66 -4.47 -6.12
N PRO A 297 2.05 -5.75 -5.97
CA PRO A 297 1.69 -6.54 -4.80
C PRO A 297 2.48 -6.09 -3.56
N VAL A 298 1.80 -5.98 -2.41
CA VAL A 298 2.41 -5.61 -1.14
C VAL A 298 2.92 -6.87 -0.44
N VAL A 299 4.17 -7.23 -0.69
CA VAL A 299 4.79 -8.41 -0.07
C VAL A 299 5.22 -8.09 1.37
N SER A 300 4.43 -8.50 2.36
CA SER A 300 4.68 -8.29 3.78
C SER A 300 4.30 -9.49 4.65
N PHE A 301 4.77 -9.47 5.90
CA PHE A 301 4.26 -10.31 6.97
C PHE A 301 3.85 -9.39 8.14
N PRO A 302 2.57 -9.39 8.58
CA PRO A 302 1.44 -10.16 8.04
C PRO A 302 1.12 -9.85 6.57
N PRO A 303 0.44 -10.76 5.84
CA PRO A 303 0.03 -10.51 4.47
C PRO A 303 -0.94 -9.33 4.42
N PHE A 304 -0.69 -8.40 3.52
CA PHE A 304 -1.53 -7.22 3.36
C PHE A 304 -2.73 -7.55 2.45
N PRO A 305 -3.98 -7.26 2.88
CA PRO A 305 -5.17 -7.54 2.08
C PRO A 305 -5.36 -6.48 0.98
N GLY A 306 -4.64 -6.63 -0.13
CA GLY A 306 -4.75 -5.77 -1.31
C GLY A 306 -3.41 -5.50 -2.00
N ASN A 307 -3.43 -4.57 -2.96
CA ASN A 307 -2.26 -4.11 -3.69
C ASN A 307 -1.73 -2.76 -3.14
N GLU A 308 -0.79 -2.13 -3.87
CA GLU A 308 -0.22 -0.84 -3.49
C GLU A 308 -1.28 0.28 -3.44
N ALA A 309 -2.33 0.24 -4.28
CA ALA A 309 -3.44 1.20 -4.21
C ALA A 309 -4.18 1.12 -2.87
N ASN A 310 -4.51 -0.09 -2.39
CA ASN A 310 -5.13 -0.28 -1.07
C ASN A 310 -4.18 0.15 0.07
N TYR A 311 -2.88 -0.14 -0.04
CA TYR A 311 -1.90 0.29 0.96
C TYR A 311 -1.73 1.81 0.99
N LEU A 312 -1.70 2.45 -0.19
CA LEU A 312 -1.64 3.90 -0.33
C LEU A 312 -2.87 4.55 0.30
N ARG A 313 -4.07 4.03 0.00
CA ARG A 313 -5.32 4.48 0.61
C ARG A 313 -5.32 4.34 2.13
N ALA A 314 -4.84 3.21 2.66
CA ALA A 314 -4.73 3.00 4.10
C ALA A 314 -3.73 3.96 4.76
N GLN A 315 -2.59 4.27 4.10
CA GLN A 315 -1.65 5.28 4.59
C GLN A 315 -2.24 6.69 4.58
N ILE A 316 -2.98 7.06 3.51
CA ILE A 316 -3.67 8.36 3.44
C ILE A 316 -4.68 8.50 4.59
N ALA A 317 -5.48 7.46 4.88
CA ALA A 317 -6.42 7.47 5.99
C ALA A 317 -5.72 7.73 7.33
N ARG A 318 -4.64 6.99 7.60
CA ARG A 318 -3.85 7.09 8.84
C ARG A 318 -3.14 8.43 9.02
N ILE A 319 -2.65 9.01 7.92
CA ILE A 319 -1.99 10.32 7.95
C ILE A 319 -3.04 11.40 8.18
N SER A 320 -4.13 11.40 7.42
CA SER A 320 -5.19 12.41 7.52
C SER A 320 -5.79 12.46 8.93
N ALA A 321 -6.16 11.29 9.47
CA ALA A 321 -6.71 11.18 10.82
C ALA A 321 -5.73 11.53 11.96
N GLY A 322 -4.43 11.65 11.67
CA GLY A 322 -3.42 11.98 12.68
C GLY A 322 -2.72 13.31 12.46
N THR A 323 -3.06 14.05 11.41
CA THR A 323 -2.32 15.27 11.02
C THR A 323 -3.17 16.44 10.53
N HIS A 324 -4.44 16.21 10.19
CA HIS A 324 -5.33 17.30 9.78
C HIS A 324 -5.79 18.11 11.01
N VAL A 325 -5.30 19.34 11.08
CA VAL A 325 -5.49 20.24 12.21
C VAL A 325 -5.95 21.62 11.75
N SER A 326 -6.65 22.33 12.62
CA SER A 326 -7.15 23.68 12.37
C SER A 326 -6.91 24.56 13.60
N PRO A 327 -6.87 25.89 13.45
CA PRO A 327 -6.86 26.79 14.59
C PRO A 327 -8.07 26.54 15.49
N THR A 328 -7.86 26.56 16.81
CA THR A 328 -8.94 26.38 17.80
C THR A 328 -10.02 27.46 17.60
N GLY A 329 -11.28 27.04 17.59
CA GLY A 329 -12.43 27.93 17.38
C GLY A 329 -12.73 28.26 15.91
N PHE A 330 -11.95 27.76 14.94
CA PHE A 330 -12.27 27.88 13.51
C PHE A 330 -13.51 27.06 13.15
N TYR A 331 -13.61 25.85 13.68
CA TYR A 331 -14.79 24.99 13.56
C TYR A 331 -15.55 24.96 14.88
N GLN A 332 -16.86 24.82 14.80
CA GLN A 332 -17.77 24.61 15.91
C GLN A 332 -18.76 23.48 15.58
N PHE A 333 -19.38 22.90 16.60
CA PHE A 333 -20.45 21.92 16.40
C PHE A 333 -21.76 22.66 16.06
N ALA A 334 -22.58 22.07 15.18
CA ALA A 334 -23.81 22.71 14.71
C ALA A 334 -24.88 22.77 15.81
N ASP A 335 -24.93 21.76 16.69
CA ASP A 335 -25.84 21.68 17.83
C ASP A 335 -25.05 21.42 19.13
N GLU A 336 -25.27 22.25 20.16
CA GLU A 336 -24.64 22.10 21.49
C GLU A 336 -25.03 20.78 22.18
N GLU A 337 -26.18 20.19 21.82
CA GLU A 337 -26.64 18.89 22.35
C GLU A 337 -25.84 17.69 21.78
N GLU A 338 -25.33 17.78 20.54
CA GLU A 338 -24.48 16.74 19.94
C GLU A 338 -23.07 16.68 20.57
N GLU A 339 -22.63 17.78 21.17
CA GLU A 339 -21.34 17.86 21.87
C GLU A 339 -21.37 17.08 23.20
N GLU A 340 -22.53 16.97 23.85
CA GLU A 340 -22.73 16.25 25.12
C GLU A 340 -23.05 14.75 24.92
N GLU A 341 -23.29 14.28 23.70
CA GLU A 341 -23.61 12.88 23.43
C GLU A 341 -22.40 11.96 23.69
N GLU A 342 -22.66 10.74 24.17
CA GLU A 342 -21.61 9.77 24.54
C GLU A 342 -20.75 9.30 23.34
N GLY A 343 -21.08 9.68 22.11
CA GLY A 343 -20.28 9.48 20.90
C GLY A 343 -19.44 10.69 20.46
N GLY A 344 -19.76 11.89 20.97
CA GLY A 344 -19.29 13.18 20.44
C GLY A 344 -19.90 13.49 19.06
N ALA A 345 -20.03 14.78 18.74
CA ALA A 345 -20.61 15.23 17.48
C ALA A 345 -19.90 14.65 16.23
N ASP A 346 -20.68 14.31 15.21
CA ASP A 346 -20.20 13.71 13.96
C ASP A 346 -19.89 14.74 12.87
N THR A 347 -20.46 15.93 13.01
CA THR A 347 -20.37 17.02 12.04
C THR A 347 -19.88 18.31 12.70
N TYR A 348 -19.34 19.21 11.88
CA TYR A 348 -18.85 20.52 12.33
C TYR A 348 -19.10 21.55 11.23
N GLU A 349 -19.23 22.81 11.62
CA GLU A 349 -19.41 23.95 10.72
C GLU A 349 -18.33 25.02 10.96
N GLU A 350 -18.10 25.85 9.94
CA GLU A 350 -17.20 27.00 10.05
C GLU A 350 -17.80 28.06 10.97
N ASN A 351 -17.05 28.49 11.97
CA ASN A 351 -17.49 29.52 12.90
C ASN A 351 -17.44 30.91 12.23
N PRO A 352 -18.59 31.58 11.99
CA PRO A 352 -18.62 32.90 11.36
C PRO A 352 -18.03 34.02 12.25
N GLU A 353 -17.92 33.78 13.55
CA GLU A 353 -17.34 34.71 14.54
C GLU A 353 -15.87 34.40 14.87
N PHE A 354 -15.19 33.58 14.06
CA PHE A 354 -13.80 33.22 14.29
C PHE A 354 -12.87 34.44 14.31
N GLU A 355 -12.24 34.67 15.48
CA GLU A 355 -11.16 35.64 15.63
C GLU A 355 -9.81 34.93 15.57
N PRO A 356 -8.97 35.20 14.55
CA PRO A 356 -7.73 34.47 14.37
C PRO A 356 -6.72 34.80 15.48
N PRO A 357 -6.17 33.78 16.17
CA PRO A 357 -5.13 34.00 17.18
C PRO A 357 -3.87 34.65 16.56
N PRO A 358 -3.14 35.49 17.31
CA PRO A 358 -1.86 36.02 16.86
C PRO A 358 -0.85 34.89 16.58
N VAL A 359 -0.06 35.02 15.52
CA VAL A 359 0.95 34.01 15.14
C VAL A 359 1.93 33.70 16.28
N ALA A 360 2.31 34.69 17.08
CA ALA A 360 3.18 34.47 18.24
C ALA A 360 2.55 33.50 19.26
N GLU A 361 1.26 33.64 19.54
CA GLU A 361 0.53 32.75 20.44
C GLU A 361 0.39 31.35 19.85
N MET A 362 0.13 31.27 18.54
CA MET A 362 0.03 29.99 17.83
C MET A 362 1.33 29.18 17.82
N VAL A 363 2.47 29.88 17.90
CA VAL A 363 3.79 29.26 17.96
C VAL A 363 4.16 28.85 19.39
N GLU A 364 3.78 29.65 20.38
CA GLU A 364 4.09 29.38 21.79
C GLU A 364 3.20 28.31 22.41
N SER A 365 1.91 28.25 22.02
CA SER A 365 0.91 27.38 22.62
C SER A 365 0.30 26.41 21.61
N LEU A 366 0.54 25.11 21.82
CA LEU A 366 -0.10 24.04 21.06
C LEU A 366 -1.63 23.96 21.28
N ALA A 367 -2.16 24.57 22.35
CA ALA A 367 -3.60 24.61 22.61
C ALA A 367 -4.39 25.51 21.63
N THR A 368 -3.68 26.24 20.77
CA THR A 368 -4.27 27.06 19.69
C THR A 368 -4.62 26.25 18.44
N TRP A 369 -4.37 24.93 18.46
CA TRP A 369 -4.64 24.01 17.37
C TRP A 369 -5.46 22.81 17.86
N ALA A 370 -6.39 22.37 17.03
CA ALA A 370 -7.27 21.23 17.29
C ALA A 370 -7.34 20.29 16.08
N HIS A 371 -7.56 19.00 16.32
CA HIS A 371 -7.83 18.02 15.27
C HIS A 371 -9.27 18.18 14.77
N HIS A 372 -9.47 18.33 13.46
CA HIS A 372 -10.82 18.42 12.85
C HIS A 372 -11.21 17.15 12.09
N VAL A 373 -10.41 16.08 12.18
CA VAL A 373 -10.70 14.77 11.60
C VAL A 373 -10.77 13.74 12.73
N LYS A 374 -11.77 12.85 12.70
CA LYS A 374 -11.92 11.78 13.69
C LYS A 374 -10.70 10.87 13.70
N GLY A 375 -10.24 10.51 14.89
CA GLY A 375 -9.19 9.51 15.07
C GLY A 375 -9.63 8.12 14.60
N ILE A 376 -8.66 7.28 14.23
CA ILE A 376 -8.93 5.88 13.87
C ILE A 376 -8.59 4.98 15.06
N LEU A 377 -9.57 4.23 15.55
CA LEU A 377 -9.49 3.27 16.66
C LEU A 377 -8.54 2.11 16.35
N LYS A 378 -8.17 1.28 17.33
CA LYS A 378 -7.27 0.13 17.07
C LYS A 378 -7.97 -0.89 16.17
N GLN A 379 -9.29 -0.99 16.27
CA GLN A 379 -10.16 -1.75 15.37
C GLN A 379 -10.01 -1.38 13.88
N GLY A 380 -9.58 -0.14 13.56
CA GLY A 380 -9.39 0.33 12.19
C GLY A 380 -10.56 1.14 11.62
N ARG A 381 -11.53 1.51 12.46
CA ARG A 381 -12.68 2.37 12.16
C ARG A 381 -12.61 3.68 12.95
N CYS A 382 -13.44 4.66 12.59
CA CYS A 382 -13.64 5.87 13.38
C CYS A 382 -14.67 5.64 14.50
N VAL A 383 -15.68 4.81 14.24
CA VAL A 383 -16.70 4.42 15.22
C VAL A 383 -16.55 2.93 15.53
N TRP A 384 -16.53 2.58 16.81
CA TRP A 384 -16.40 1.19 17.26
C TRP A 384 -17.68 0.42 16.94
N ILE A 385 -17.53 -0.83 16.52
CA ILE A 385 -18.63 -1.79 16.40
C ILE A 385 -18.30 -3.04 17.19
N ASN A 386 -19.28 -3.58 17.91
CA ASN A 386 -19.16 -4.88 18.56
C ASN A 386 -19.17 -6.00 17.50
N PRO A 387 -18.08 -6.77 17.34
CA PRO A 387 -18.05 -7.87 16.37
C PRO A 387 -19.03 -9.02 16.71
N ALA A 388 -19.43 -9.16 17.97
CA ALA A 388 -20.35 -10.21 18.43
C ALA A 388 -21.83 -9.82 18.24
N GLN A 389 -22.12 -8.54 18.02
CA GLN A 389 -23.48 -8.08 17.77
C GLN A 389 -23.78 -8.27 16.28
N LYS A 390 -24.44 -9.39 15.94
CA LYS A 390 -24.98 -9.60 14.59
C LYS A 390 -25.93 -8.43 14.26
N SER A 391 -25.83 -7.90 13.04
CA SER A 391 -26.79 -6.92 12.52
C SER A 391 -28.16 -7.57 12.35
N GLU A 392 -29.25 -6.89 12.74
CA GLU A 392 -30.64 -7.39 12.69
C GLU A 392 -31.05 -7.96 11.31
N GLU A 393 -30.37 -7.60 10.20
CA GLU A 393 -30.63 -8.16 8.86
C GLU A 393 -30.24 -9.64 8.66
N ASN A 394 -29.45 -10.23 9.57
CA ASN A 394 -29.04 -11.64 9.50
C ASN A 394 -29.84 -12.55 10.45
N GLU A 395 -30.86 -12.04 11.12
CA GLU A 395 -31.68 -12.81 12.08
C GLU A 395 -32.75 -13.70 11.42
N GLU A 396 -32.97 -13.61 10.10
CA GLU A 396 -34.04 -14.38 9.42
C GLU A 396 -33.63 -15.80 8.96
N GLU A 397 -32.36 -16.23 9.06
CA GLU A 397 -31.93 -17.55 8.53
C GLU A 397 -31.26 -18.53 9.50
N ASP A 398 -30.95 -18.18 10.76
CA ASP A 398 -30.36 -19.13 11.73
C ASP A 398 -31.21 -19.23 13.01
N ASP A 399 -32.22 -20.10 12.95
CA ASP A 399 -33.06 -20.52 14.08
C ASP A 399 -32.56 -21.87 14.64
N GLU A 400 -31.23 -22.08 14.66
CA GLU A 400 -30.58 -23.23 15.28
C GLU A 400 -29.79 -22.77 16.51
N GLU A 401 -30.25 -23.24 17.68
CA GLU A 401 -29.69 -23.08 19.04
C GLU A 401 -28.22 -22.61 19.08
N GLU A 402 -28.00 -21.29 19.18
CA GLU A 402 -26.68 -20.75 19.48
C GLU A 402 -26.34 -21.03 20.95
N GLU A 403 -25.49 -22.04 21.18
CA GLU A 403 -24.62 -22.01 22.34
C GLU A 403 -23.83 -20.69 22.27
N GLU A 404 -24.09 -19.79 23.22
CA GLU A 404 -23.28 -18.59 23.49
C GLU A 404 -21.82 -19.05 23.72
N GLU A 405 -21.04 -19.21 22.64
CA GLU A 405 -19.59 -19.23 22.77
C GLU A 405 -19.22 -17.87 23.38
N GLU A 406 -18.71 -17.89 24.62
CA GLU A 406 -18.11 -16.74 25.31
C GLU A 406 -16.93 -16.21 24.48
N GLY A 407 -17.21 -15.53 23.37
CA GLY A 407 -16.25 -14.73 22.65
C GLY A 407 -15.77 -13.65 23.60
N GLU A 408 -14.45 -13.52 23.76
CA GLU A 408 -13.85 -12.49 24.61
C GLU A 408 -14.54 -11.14 24.35
N GLU A 409 -15.32 -10.64 25.31
CA GLU A 409 -15.97 -9.33 25.19
C GLU A 409 -14.88 -8.28 24.94
N GLN A 410 -14.72 -7.87 23.69
CA GLN A 410 -13.76 -6.82 23.35
C GLN A 410 -14.27 -5.54 23.98
N GLN A 411 -13.45 -4.96 24.86
CA GLN A 411 -13.78 -3.67 25.47
C GLN A 411 -14.04 -2.62 24.39
N GLU A 412 -15.14 -1.89 24.55
CA GLU A 412 -15.49 -0.78 23.68
C GLU A 412 -14.33 0.20 23.58
N GLU A 413 -13.86 0.45 22.35
CA GLU A 413 -12.78 1.40 22.11
C GLU A 413 -13.34 2.79 21.86
N ARG A 414 -13.16 3.71 22.79
CA ARG A 414 -13.54 5.12 22.60
C ARG A 414 -12.33 5.99 22.24
N GLY A 415 -12.45 6.72 21.12
CA GLY A 415 -11.46 7.68 20.66
C GLY A 415 -11.65 9.07 21.30
N PRO A 416 -10.68 9.98 21.17
CA PRO A 416 -10.88 11.37 21.55
C PRO A 416 -11.97 12.02 20.67
N PRO A 417 -12.77 12.96 21.21
CA PRO A 417 -13.80 13.64 20.45
C PRO A 417 -13.21 14.50 19.32
N LEU A 418 -14.05 14.94 18.37
CA LEU A 418 -13.66 15.96 17.40
C LEU A 418 -13.23 17.24 18.11
N LEU A 419 -12.39 18.04 17.43
CA LEU A 419 -11.87 19.31 17.95
C LEU A 419 -11.03 19.19 19.23
N THR A 420 -10.51 17.99 19.53
CA THR A 420 -9.53 17.78 20.61
C THR A 420 -8.24 18.55 20.32
N LEU A 421 -7.69 19.18 21.36
CA LEU A 421 -6.48 20.01 21.28
C LEU A 421 -5.23 19.16 21.04
N ILE A 422 -4.35 19.60 20.13
CA ILE A 422 -3.09 18.88 19.86
C ILE A 422 -2.09 18.94 21.02
N SER A 423 -2.32 19.80 22.01
CA SER A 423 -1.52 19.83 23.25
C SER A 423 -1.69 18.57 24.09
N GLU A 424 -2.78 17.83 23.88
CA GLU A 424 -3.06 16.55 24.55
C GLU A 424 -2.37 15.36 23.85
N ASP A 425 -1.80 15.56 22.66
CA ASP A 425 -1.15 14.51 21.90
C ASP A 425 0.13 14.01 22.58
N GLU A 426 0.19 12.70 22.81
CA GLU A 426 1.36 12.06 23.40
C GLU A 426 2.61 12.16 22.51
N GLY A 427 3.69 12.68 23.09
CA GLY A 427 5.02 12.67 22.48
C GLY A 427 5.60 11.25 22.31
N MET A 428 6.69 11.16 21.55
CA MET A 428 7.43 9.91 21.31
C MET A 428 8.74 9.97 22.10
N LYS A 429 8.77 9.34 23.28
CA LYS A 429 9.88 9.42 24.24
C LYS A 429 10.16 10.88 24.62
N ASP A 430 11.28 11.45 24.19
CA ASP A 430 11.69 12.83 24.48
C ASP A 430 11.28 13.84 23.40
N ILE A 431 10.60 13.40 22.34
CA ILE A 431 10.21 14.24 21.20
C ILE A 431 8.71 14.56 21.31
N PRO A 432 8.28 15.83 21.34
CA PRO A 432 6.85 16.17 21.35
C PRO A 432 6.17 15.69 20.06
N ALA A 433 4.85 15.44 20.11
CA ALA A 433 4.10 15.02 18.92
C ALA A 433 4.18 16.04 17.77
N TRP A 434 4.28 17.32 18.14
CA TRP A 434 4.23 18.47 17.25
C TRP A 434 5.37 19.45 17.52
N THR A 435 5.74 20.22 16.50
CA THR A 435 6.69 21.31 16.63
C THR A 435 6.20 22.52 15.85
N THR A 436 6.15 23.66 16.53
CA THR A 436 5.69 24.94 15.99
C THR A 436 6.85 25.90 15.77
N HIS A 437 6.75 26.72 14.73
CA HIS A 437 7.68 27.82 14.47
C HIS A 437 7.01 28.89 13.60
N ALA A 438 7.52 30.12 13.68
CA ALA A 438 7.12 31.19 12.78
C ALA A 438 7.97 31.12 11.48
N SER A 439 7.38 31.54 10.36
CA SER A 439 8.11 31.66 9.08
C SER A 439 9.28 32.65 9.14
N THR A 440 9.14 33.72 9.92
CA THR A 440 10.18 34.73 10.12
C THR A 440 10.12 35.34 11.52
N ASN A 441 11.29 35.58 12.11
CA ASN A 441 11.44 36.30 13.37
C ASN A 441 11.79 37.79 13.16
N LEU A 442 12.02 38.21 11.91
CA LEU A 442 12.45 39.58 11.60
C LEU A 442 11.28 40.55 11.42
N ILE A 443 10.15 40.06 10.92
CA ILE A 443 8.96 40.86 10.65
C ILE A 443 7.72 40.07 11.13
N PRO A 444 7.44 40.07 12.45
CA PRO A 444 6.34 39.32 13.04
C PRO A 444 4.96 39.65 12.45
N GLU A 445 4.77 40.88 11.96
CA GLU A 445 3.51 41.37 11.39
C GLU A 445 3.07 40.63 10.12
N TYR A 446 4.02 40.04 9.39
CA TYR A 446 3.76 39.23 8.19
C TYR A 446 4.21 37.77 8.37
N SER A 447 4.45 37.36 9.62
CA SER A 447 4.82 35.98 9.90
C SER A 447 3.63 35.04 9.74
N VAL A 448 3.92 33.77 9.54
CA VAL A 448 2.95 32.68 9.41
C VAL A 448 3.28 31.65 10.48
N ALA A 449 2.26 31.14 11.18
CA ALA A 449 2.42 30.06 12.14
C ALA A 449 2.53 28.75 11.36
N ILE A 450 3.61 28.00 11.58
CA ILE A 450 3.87 26.73 10.93
C ILE A 450 3.92 25.64 11.98
N LEU A 451 3.19 24.57 11.71
CA LEU A 451 3.08 23.41 12.55
C LEU A 451 3.58 22.18 11.77
N GLN A 452 4.47 21.41 12.39
CA GLN A 452 5.03 20.20 11.82
C GLN A 452 4.70 19.00 12.71
N SER A 453 4.21 17.91 12.11
CA SER A 453 4.05 16.65 12.82
C SER A 453 5.40 15.93 12.94
N ASN A 454 5.80 15.60 14.16
CA ASN A 454 6.96 14.73 14.39
C ASN A 454 6.59 13.25 14.22
N ARG A 455 5.34 12.90 14.47
CA ARG A 455 4.82 11.52 14.33
C ARG A 455 4.68 11.12 12.87
N TRP A 456 4.34 12.06 12.00
CA TRP A 456 4.28 11.87 10.55
C TRP A 456 5.19 12.87 9.84
N PRO A 457 6.50 12.55 9.71
CA PRO A 457 7.43 13.41 9.01
C PRO A 457 6.95 13.66 7.57
N GLY A 458 6.82 14.94 7.24
CA GLY A 458 6.25 15.40 5.97
C GLY A 458 4.86 16.02 6.09
N ALA A 459 4.17 15.86 7.22
CA ALA A 459 2.91 16.54 7.46
C ALA A 459 3.14 17.94 8.06
N TYR A 460 2.58 18.95 7.41
CA TYR A 460 2.69 20.35 7.80
C TYR A 460 1.33 21.02 7.77
N ALA A 461 1.12 21.98 8.65
CA ALA A 461 0.01 22.90 8.61
C ALA A 461 0.52 24.34 8.73
N PHE A 462 -0.16 25.29 8.10
CA PHE A 462 0.08 26.71 8.32
C PHE A 462 -1.18 27.39 8.81
N ALA A 463 -1.03 28.50 9.53
CA ALA A 463 -2.11 29.43 9.82
C ALA A 463 -1.62 30.88 9.74
N SER A 464 -2.42 31.74 9.11
CA SER A 464 -2.17 33.18 8.99
C SER A 464 -3.49 33.94 8.88
N GLY A 465 -3.87 34.64 9.94
CA GLY A 465 -5.20 35.26 10.02
C GLY A 465 -6.30 34.19 9.89
N GLY A 466 -7.33 34.47 9.10
CA GLY A 466 -8.44 33.54 8.85
C GLY A 466 -8.13 32.41 7.87
N LYS A 467 -6.87 32.18 7.49
CA LYS A 467 -6.48 31.16 6.51
C LYS A 467 -5.58 30.12 7.14
N PHE A 468 -5.88 28.85 6.89
CA PHE A 468 -5.04 27.73 7.26
C PHE A 468 -5.17 26.62 6.21
N GLU A 469 -4.16 25.79 6.10
CA GLU A 469 -4.20 24.58 5.27
C GLU A 469 -3.29 23.51 5.86
N ASN A 470 -3.57 22.26 5.50
CA ASN A 470 -2.75 21.10 5.83
C ASN A 470 -2.16 20.51 4.55
N ILE A 471 -0.95 19.97 4.60
CA ILE A 471 -0.32 19.32 3.45
C ILE A 471 0.63 18.21 3.87
N TYR A 472 0.72 17.16 3.06
CA TYR A 472 1.68 16.08 3.26
C TYR A 472 2.70 15.97 2.12
N PHE A 473 3.99 15.99 2.46
CA PHE A 473 5.10 15.72 1.55
C PHE A 473 6.09 14.73 2.17
N GLY A 474 6.07 13.47 1.74
CA GLY A 474 6.98 12.48 2.31
C GLY A 474 6.77 11.05 1.84
N TRP A 475 7.39 10.10 2.55
CA TRP A 475 7.39 8.68 2.22
C TRP A 475 6.15 7.90 2.71
N GLY A 476 5.25 8.57 3.43
CA GLY A 476 4.08 7.94 4.04
C GLY A 476 4.44 7.03 5.22
N HIS A 477 5.57 7.25 5.90
CA HIS A 477 6.00 6.45 7.04
C HIS A 477 5.78 7.17 8.36
N LYS A 478 5.18 6.46 9.32
CA LYS A 478 5.10 6.91 10.71
C LYS A 478 6.50 6.91 11.32
N TYR A 479 6.86 7.97 12.02
CA TYR A 479 8.09 8.01 12.80
C TYR A 479 8.01 7.00 13.94
N SER A 480 9.09 6.24 14.11
CA SER A 480 9.27 5.33 15.23
C SER A 480 10.66 5.57 15.80
N PRO A 481 10.78 5.84 17.11
CA PRO A 481 12.09 5.98 17.75
C PRO A 481 12.84 4.64 17.79
N GLU A 482 12.13 3.53 17.67
CA GLU A 482 12.70 2.18 17.65
C GLU A 482 12.75 1.64 16.23
N SER A 483 13.76 0.81 15.96
CA SER A 483 13.85 0.06 14.72
C SER A 483 12.57 -0.76 14.55
N TYR A 484 12.06 -0.78 13.32
CA TYR A 484 10.90 -1.60 13.00
C TYR A 484 11.20 -3.07 13.29
N THR A 485 10.36 -3.70 14.12
CA THR A 485 10.41 -5.12 14.45
C THR A 485 9.27 -5.80 13.71
N PRO A 486 9.55 -6.72 12.75
CA PRO A 486 8.50 -7.47 12.07
C PRO A 486 7.66 -8.28 13.06
N GLU A 487 6.37 -8.48 12.75
CA GLU A 487 5.53 -9.36 13.56
C GLU A 487 6.07 -10.80 13.53
N LEU A 488 5.98 -11.46 14.68
CA LEU A 488 6.31 -12.89 14.78
C LEU A 488 5.15 -13.71 14.21
N PRO A 489 5.41 -14.90 13.64
CA PRO A 489 4.37 -15.84 13.29
C PRO A 489 3.45 -16.13 14.48
N PRO A 490 2.15 -16.36 14.24
CA PRO A 490 1.24 -16.77 15.30
C PRO A 490 1.77 -18.04 15.99
N PRO A 491 1.50 -18.21 17.29
CA PRO A 491 1.84 -19.44 17.99
C PRO A 491 1.21 -20.64 17.26
N ALA A 492 1.91 -21.77 17.27
CA ALA A 492 1.32 -23.01 16.77
C ALA A 492 0.09 -23.34 17.62
N GLU A 493 -0.96 -23.83 16.96
CA GLU A 493 -2.17 -24.28 17.65
C GLU A 493 -1.84 -25.42 18.61
N ALA A 494 -2.53 -25.42 19.75
CA ALA A 494 -2.40 -26.50 20.72
C ALA A 494 -3.01 -27.78 20.13
N GLU A 495 -2.39 -28.91 20.41
CA GLU A 495 -2.98 -30.21 20.09
C GLU A 495 -4.27 -30.40 20.91
N PHE A 496 -5.16 -31.26 20.41
CA PHE A 496 -6.39 -31.61 21.11
C PHE A 496 -6.07 -32.07 22.55
N PRO A 497 -6.74 -31.52 23.58
CA PRO A 497 -6.45 -31.88 24.96
C PRO A 497 -6.50 -33.39 25.16
N SER A 498 -5.50 -33.98 25.83
CA SER A 498 -5.51 -35.41 26.13
C SER A 498 -6.59 -35.74 27.18
N GLY A 499 -7.80 -35.99 26.69
CA GLY A 499 -8.96 -36.39 27.47
C GLY A 499 -9.13 -37.91 27.53
N PRO A 500 -10.07 -38.41 28.37
CA PRO A 500 -10.40 -39.83 28.46
C PRO A 500 -10.92 -40.40 27.13
N GLU A 501 -11.41 -39.55 26.23
CA GLU A 501 -11.89 -39.92 24.89
C GLU A 501 -10.77 -40.40 23.95
N ILE A 502 -9.55 -39.87 24.11
CA ILE A 502 -8.38 -40.25 23.29
C ILE A 502 -7.34 -41.06 24.07
N THR A 503 -7.59 -41.27 25.36
CA THR A 503 -6.71 -42.07 26.22
C THR A 503 -7.14 -43.52 26.13
N GLU A 504 -6.29 -44.38 25.55
CA GLU A 504 -6.50 -45.83 25.50
C GLU A 504 -6.84 -46.35 26.90
N THR A 505 -8.08 -46.83 27.07
CA THR A 505 -8.51 -47.45 28.33
C THR A 505 -8.12 -48.93 28.30
N VAL A 506 -7.94 -49.52 29.48
CA VAL A 506 -7.61 -50.93 29.59
C VAL A 506 -8.83 -51.74 29.17
N ASP A 507 -8.66 -52.67 28.23
CA ASP A 507 -9.72 -53.59 27.82
C ASP A 507 -10.39 -54.23 29.04
N PRO A 508 -11.74 -54.30 29.09
CA PRO A 508 -12.45 -54.91 30.19
C PRO A 508 -12.03 -56.38 30.36
N THR A 509 -11.96 -56.84 31.60
CA THR A 509 -11.65 -58.24 31.87
C THR A 509 -12.84 -59.14 31.53
N VAL A 510 -12.57 -60.42 31.25
CA VAL A 510 -13.62 -61.42 30.92
C VAL A 510 -14.70 -61.50 32.01
N GLU A 511 -14.33 -61.26 33.27
CA GLU A 511 -15.26 -61.22 34.40
C GLU A 511 -16.19 -59.99 34.37
N GLU A 512 -15.67 -58.82 33.97
CA GLU A 512 -16.44 -57.58 33.84
C GLU A 512 -17.38 -57.62 32.62
N GLU A 513 -16.96 -58.21 31.50
CA GLU A 513 -17.84 -58.44 30.35
C GLU A 513 -19.01 -59.39 30.68
N MET A 514 -18.72 -60.47 31.44
CA MET A 514 -19.77 -61.39 31.90
C MET A 514 -20.72 -60.72 32.88
N ALA A 515 -20.22 -59.90 33.81
CA ALA A 515 -21.05 -59.15 34.73
C ALA A 515 -21.94 -58.13 34.00
N PHE A 516 -21.41 -57.44 32.98
CA PHE A 516 -22.19 -56.52 32.15
C PHE A 516 -23.29 -57.24 31.35
N LYS A 517 -22.99 -58.42 30.77
CA LYS A 517 -24.00 -59.25 30.10
C LYS A 517 -25.11 -59.72 31.05
N ILE A 518 -24.74 -60.17 32.24
CA ILE A 518 -25.71 -60.59 33.26
C ILE A 518 -26.59 -59.40 33.67
N ALA A 519 -26.00 -58.22 33.90
CA ALA A 519 -26.75 -57.02 34.25
C ALA A 519 -27.68 -56.56 33.10
N GLN A 520 -27.25 -56.71 31.84
CA GLN A 520 -28.09 -56.40 30.68
C GLN A 520 -29.24 -57.41 30.53
N GLU A 521 -28.99 -58.70 30.77
CA GLU A 521 -30.00 -59.76 30.73
C GLU A 521 -30.99 -59.65 31.88
N GLU A 522 -30.54 -59.24 33.07
CA GLU A 522 -31.39 -58.96 34.24
C GLU A 522 -32.25 -57.72 33.99
N ALA A 523 -31.70 -56.64 33.42
CA ALA A 523 -32.47 -55.45 33.04
C ALA A 523 -33.50 -55.74 31.93
N LEU A 524 -33.19 -56.64 30.99
CA LEU A 524 -34.13 -57.08 29.96
C LEU A 524 -35.23 -57.96 30.55
N ALA A 525 -34.90 -58.87 31.47
CA ALA A 525 -35.87 -59.71 32.14
C ALA A 525 -36.79 -58.90 33.07
N GLU A 526 -36.27 -57.88 33.75
CA GLU A 526 -37.07 -56.97 34.57
C GLU A 526 -38.01 -56.12 33.70
N ALA A 527 -37.57 -55.70 32.50
CA ALA A 527 -38.44 -55.04 31.53
C ALA A 527 -39.52 -55.97 30.93
N GLU A 528 -39.21 -57.25 30.69
CA GLU A 528 -40.20 -58.25 30.24
C GLU A 528 -41.21 -58.61 31.35
N GLU A 529 -40.79 -58.68 32.62
CA GLU A 529 -41.70 -58.90 33.76
C GLU A 529 -42.61 -57.69 34.02
N GLU A 530 -42.15 -56.45 33.80
CA GLU A 530 -43.03 -55.26 33.85
C GLU A 530 -44.06 -55.23 32.69
N GLU A 531 -43.73 -55.75 31.50
CA GLU A 531 -44.69 -55.85 30.38
C GLU A 531 -45.78 -56.93 30.59
N ASP A 532 -45.49 -58.02 31.31
CA ASP A 532 -46.45 -59.10 31.58
C ASP A 532 -47.43 -58.80 32.74
N GLU A 533 -47.10 -57.89 33.68
CA GLU A 533 -48.03 -57.46 34.75
C GLU A 533 -49.08 -56.42 34.29
N GLU A 534 -48.90 -55.75 33.15
CA GLU A 534 -49.89 -54.80 32.60
C GLU A 534 -51.01 -55.46 31.75
N GLY A 535 -51.01 -56.79 31.60
CA GLY A 535 -51.90 -57.54 30.69
C GLY A 535 -53.17 -58.19 31.28
N GLU A 536 -53.44 -58.12 32.59
CA GLU A 536 -54.58 -58.82 33.23
C GLU A 536 -55.73 -57.94 33.77
N ASP A 537 -55.82 -56.67 33.39
CA ASP A 537 -57.02 -55.82 33.65
C ASP A 537 -57.50 -55.12 32.35
N ASP A 538 -58.28 -55.84 31.52
CA ASP A 538 -59.33 -55.26 30.65
C ASP A 538 -60.42 -56.28 30.25
#